data_AF-A0A0M1ISZ3-F1
#
_entry.id   AF-A0A0M1ISZ3-F1
#
_cell.length_a   1.000
_cell.length_b   1.000
_cell.length_c   1.000
_cell.angle_alpha   90.00
_cell.angle_beta   90.00
_cell.angle_gamma   90.00
#
_symmetry.space_group_name_H-M   'P 1'
#
loop_
_entity.id
_entity.type
_entity.pdbx_description
1 polymer ?
#
loop_
_entity_poly.entity_id
_entity_poly.type
_entity_poly.pdbx_seq_one_letter_code
_entity_poly.pdbx_strand_id
1 'polypeptide(L)'
;MLVVPLVLFSIICGVASVGDIKKLGRVGGKIFIYYIFTTAFATTIALIMANILKPGVGVTLKASKEIVKTASPPFIMDMFVNMIPSNPVEAMVKGDMLQIIVFALIFGISITLVGDKAKGLLNIYENCSGAKDESLLVDEEKDPVDALTERYLRTACACMSPNDNRIEYLDYLIDEYEVDGVVEVILQACHTYNVESDRIKIFVKNNKKMPYLKIETDYSKKDLGQLKTRVEAFIEML
;
A
#
# COMPACT_ATOMS: atom_id res chain seq x y z
N MET A 1 -0.21 -10.52 -8.10
CA MET A 1 0.97 -9.70 -7.74
C MET A 1 0.58 -8.92 -6.51
N LEU A 2 1.01 -9.31 -5.30
CA LEU A 2 0.60 -8.59 -4.07
C LEU A 2 1.08 -7.13 -4.05
N VAL A 3 2.16 -6.81 -4.78
CA VAL A 3 2.69 -5.44 -4.86
C VAL A 3 1.66 -4.44 -5.39
N VAL A 4 0.86 -4.82 -6.40
CA VAL A 4 -0.09 -3.89 -7.03
C VAL A 4 -1.21 -3.48 -6.05
N PRO A 5 -1.97 -4.42 -5.43
CA PRO A 5 -2.93 -4.08 -4.40
C PRO A 5 -2.29 -3.38 -3.19
N LEU A 6 -1.13 -3.86 -2.73
CA LEU A 6 -0.46 -3.27 -1.56
C LEU A 6 -0.11 -1.80 -1.80
N VAL A 7 0.48 -1.47 -2.94
CA VAL A 7 0.86 -0.09 -3.27
C VAL A 7 -0.37 0.79 -3.49
N LEU A 8 -1.39 0.28 -4.20
CA LEU A 8 -2.64 1.01 -4.40
C LEU A 8 -3.30 1.38 -3.07
N PHE A 9 -3.57 0.38 -2.21
CA PHE A 9 -4.26 0.60 -0.94
C PHE A 9 -3.39 1.36 0.07
N SER A 10 -2.09 1.07 0.13
CA SER A 10 -1.15 1.79 1.02
C SER A 10 -1.10 3.29 0.70
N ILE A 11 -1.06 3.66 -0.58
CA ILE A 11 -1.05 5.08 -0.97
C ILE A 11 -2.41 5.72 -0.75
N ILE A 12 -3.52 5.04 -1.09
CA ILE A 12 -4.87 5.58 -0.83
C ILE A 12 -5.06 5.85 0.67
N CYS A 13 -4.74 4.88 1.52
CA CYS A 13 -4.83 5.02 2.97
C CYS A 13 -3.87 6.09 3.49
N GLY A 14 -2.61 6.08 3.06
CA GLY A 14 -1.61 7.05 3.50
C GLY A 14 -1.92 8.49 3.08
N VAL A 15 -2.61 8.70 1.97
CA VAL A 15 -3.06 10.03 1.52
C VAL A 15 -4.27 10.48 2.32
N ALA A 16 -5.23 9.58 2.52
CA ALA A 16 -6.44 9.89 3.27
C ALA A 16 -6.19 10.13 4.75
N SER A 17 -5.26 9.40 5.37
CA SER A 17 -4.87 9.54 6.77
C SER A 17 -4.30 10.91 7.11
N VAL A 18 -3.59 11.52 6.14
CA VAL A 18 -3.02 12.87 6.29
C VAL A 18 -4.13 13.92 6.39
N GLY A 19 -5.29 13.69 5.77
CA GLY A 19 -6.50 14.52 5.82
C GLY A 19 -6.40 15.93 5.23
N ASP A 20 -5.19 16.52 5.21
CA ASP A 20 -4.92 17.89 4.76
C ASP A 20 -4.08 17.90 3.47
N ILE A 21 -4.74 18.25 2.37
CA ILE A 21 -4.15 18.35 1.03
C ILE A 21 -2.99 19.36 1.00
N LYS A 22 -3.04 20.43 1.81
CA LYS A 22 -1.94 21.42 1.88
C LYS A 22 -0.71 20.85 2.57
N LYS A 23 -0.87 19.98 3.57
CA LYS A 23 0.25 19.26 4.18
C LYS A 23 0.85 18.27 3.19
N LEU A 24 0.01 17.51 2.49
CA LEU A 24 0.45 16.55 1.47
C LEU A 24 1.30 17.22 0.39
N GLY A 25 0.83 18.32 -0.20
CA GLY A 25 1.58 19.07 -1.22
C GLY A 25 2.92 19.62 -0.71
N ARG A 26 2.97 20.06 0.57
CA ARG A 26 4.20 20.56 1.21
C ARG A 26 5.22 19.45 1.42
N VAL A 27 4.77 18.28 1.86
CA VAL A 27 5.62 17.09 2.04
C VAL A 27 6.13 16.61 0.68
N GLY A 28 5.25 16.47 -0.32
CA GLY A 28 5.61 16.08 -1.67
C GLY A 28 6.63 17.03 -2.31
N GLY A 29 6.45 18.34 -2.15
CA GLY A 29 7.40 19.35 -2.64
C GLY A 29 8.78 19.24 -1.98
N LYS A 30 8.84 19.03 -0.66
CA LYS A 30 10.12 18.81 0.05
C LYS A 30 10.84 17.56 -0.44
N ILE A 31 10.10 16.46 -0.63
CA ILE A 31 10.64 15.19 -1.12
C ILE A 31 11.15 15.34 -2.57
N PHE A 32 10.39 16.02 -3.43
CA PHE A 32 10.78 16.26 -4.81
C PHE A 32 12.09 17.06 -4.91
N ILE A 33 12.20 18.15 -4.15
CA ILE A 33 13.42 18.95 -4.08
C ILE A 33 14.58 18.11 -3.56
N TYR A 34 14.35 17.33 -2.49
CA TYR A 34 15.36 16.41 -1.94
C TYR A 34 15.88 15.44 -3.00
N TYR A 35 15.00 14.79 -3.76
CA TYR A 35 15.40 13.84 -4.82
C TYR A 35 16.17 14.50 -5.96
N ILE A 36 15.82 15.72 -6.36
CA ILE A 36 16.58 16.46 -7.38
C ILE A 36 18.00 16.73 -6.88
N PHE A 37 18.15 17.22 -5.65
CA PHE A 37 19.46 17.51 -5.08
C PHE A 37 20.31 16.24 -4.92
N THR A 38 19.74 15.16 -4.39
CA THR A 38 20.49 13.90 -4.23
C THR A 38 20.87 13.29 -5.57
N THR A 39 20.02 13.40 -6.60
CA THR A 39 20.31 12.90 -7.95
C THR A 39 21.40 13.74 -8.63
N ALA A 40 21.33 15.06 -8.52
CA ALA A 40 22.36 15.97 -9.03
C ALA A 40 23.72 15.71 -8.35
N PHE A 41 23.71 15.50 -7.03
CA PHE A 41 24.92 15.16 -6.28
C PHE A 41 25.49 13.80 -6.69
N ALA A 42 24.66 12.77 -6.79
CA ALA A 42 25.07 11.43 -7.21
C ALA A 42 25.63 11.42 -8.64
N THR A 43 24.97 12.10 -9.58
CA THR A 43 25.46 12.22 -10.97
C THR A 43 26.75 13.00 -11.07
N THR A 44 26.92 14.06 -10.27
CA THR A 44 28.18 14.82 -10.20
C THR A 44 29.33 13.94 -9.72
N ILE A 45 29.14 13.19 -8.64
CA ILE A 45 30.16 12.24 -8.14
C ILE A 45 30.46 11.17 -9.17
N ALA A 46 29.43 10.59 -9.81
CA ALA A 46 29.59 9.57 -10.83
C ALA A 46 30.43 10.07 -12.01
N LEU A 47 30.17 11.29 -12.50
CA LEU A 47 30.94 11.90 -13.60
C LEU A 47 32.38 12.22 -13.20
N ILE A 48 32.61 12.72 -11.99
CA ILE A 48 33.97 12.97 -11.48
C ILE A 48 34.74 11.65 -11.41
N MET A 49 34.14 10.61 -10.83
CA MET A 49 34.79 9.31 -10.68
C MET A 49 35.06 8.65 -12.03
N ALA A 50 34.14 8.75 -12.99
CA ALA A 50 34.33 8.26 -14.35
C ALA A 50 35.52 8.95 -15.06
N ASN A 51 35.69 10.26 -14.88
CA ASN A 51 36.80 11.01 -15.46
C ASN A 51 38.16 10.69 -14.82
N ILE A 52 38.17 10.30 -13.53
CA ILE A 52 39.40 9.90 -12.83
C ILE A 52 39.81 8.47 -13.23
N LEU A 53 38.88 7.52 -13.17
CA LEU A 53 39.16 6.11 -13.43
C LEU A 53 39.36 5.82 -14.93
N LYS A 54 38.83 6.67 -15.81
CA LYS A 54 38.86 6.53 -17.28
C LYS A 54 38.63 5.08 -17.74
N PRO A 55 37.49 4.45 -17.36
CA PRO A 55 37.20 3.07 -17.70
C PRO A 55 36.97 2.97 -19.22
N GLY A 56 38.02 2.64 -19.98
CA GLY A 56 37.97 2.60 -21.44
C GLY A 56 39.29 2.88 -22.16
N VAL A 57 40.32 3.37 -21.45
CA VAL A 57 41.66 3.50 -22.05
C VAL A 57 42.20 2.12 -22.40
N GLY A 58 42.42 1.85 -23.70
CA GLY A 58 42.98 0.59 -24.20
C GLY A 58 41.96 -0.48 -24.62
N VAL A 59 40.65 -0.22 -24.53
CA VAL A 59 39.61 -1.16 -24.97
C VAL A 59 39.11 -0.79 -26.36
N THR A 60 39.38 -1.65 -27.35
CA THR A 60 38.89 -1.47 -28.73
C THR A 60 37.56 -2.19 -28.88
N LEU A 61 36.45 -1.54 -28.49
CA LEU A 61 35.11 -2.05 -28.80
C LEU A 61 34.85 -1.83 -30.29
N LYS A 62 34.75 -2.91 -31.08
CA LYS A 62 34.27 -2.83 -32.47
C LYS A 62 32.83 -2.34 -32.42
N ALA A 63 32.62 -1.07 -32.75
CA ALA A 63 31.28 -0.49 -32.86
C ALA A 63 30.49 -1.28 -33.91
N SER A 64 29.47 -2.03 -33.46
CA SER A 64 28.47 -2.57 -34.37
C SER A 64 27.81 -1.39 -35.06
N LYS A 65 27.87 -1.38 -36.39
CA LYS A 65 27.29 -0.35 -37.26
C LYS A 65 25.75 -0.37 -37.28
N GLU A 66 25.11 -1.01 -36.31
CA GLU A 66 23.70 -0.77 -36.05
C GLU A 66 23.62 0.55 -35.31
N ILE A 67 23.19 1.56 -36.05
CA ILE A 67 22.71 2.81 -35.49
C ILE A 67 21.50 2.44 -34.65
N VAL A 68 21.74 2.08 -33.38
CA VAL A 68 20.73 2.16 -32.34
C VAL A 68 20.31 3.62 -32.40
N LYS A 69 19.15 3.88 -33.01
CA LYS A 69 18.53 5.20 -32.97
C LYS A 69 18.48 5.56 -31.49
N THR A 70 19.35 6.48 -31.08
CA THR A 70 19.25 7.13 -29.78
C THR A 70 17.82 7.61 -29.70
N ALA A 71 16.99 6.94 -28.90
CA ALA A 71 15.63 7.34 -28.68
C ALA A 71 15.70 8.81 -28.28
N SER A 72 15.16 9.69 -29.13
CA SER A 72 15.00 11.09 -28.77
C SER A 72 14.35 11.11 -27.40
N PRO A 73 14.89 11.84 -26.42
CA PRO A 73 14.30 11.87 -25.09
C PRO A 73 12.82 12.21 -25.27
N PRO A 74 11.90 11.39 -24.71
CA PRO A 74 10.48 11.65 -24.84
C PRO A 74 10.21 13.09 -24.39
N PHE A 75 9.34 13.78 -25.13
CA PHE A 75 9.06 15.17 -24.81
C PHE A 75 8.51 15.22 -23.38
N ILE A 76 8.86 16.25 -22.61
CA ILE A 76 8.45 16.34 -21.19
C ILE A 76 6.94 16.19 -21.04
N MET A 77 6.17 16.70 -22.01
CA MET A 77 4.71 16.58 -22.06
C MET A 77 4.24 15.12 -22.19
N ASP A 78 4.93 14.29 -22.98
CA ASP A 78 4.61 12.87 -23.10
C ASP A 78 4.83 12.15 -21.77
N MET A 79 5.81 12.59 -20.97
CA MET A 79 6.04 12.03 -19.64
C MET A 79 4.87 12.31 -18.68
N PHE A 80 4.29 13.51 -18.74
CA PHE A 80 3.11 13.86 -17.94
C PHE A 80 1.84 13.17 -18.43
N VAL A 81 1.65 13.04 -19.75
CA VAL A 81 0.49 12.35 -20.32
C VAL A 81 0.53 10.85 -19.99
N ASN A 82 1.70 10.22 -20.10
CA ASN A 82 1.88 8.80 -19.77
C ASN A 82 1.78 8.50 -18.27
N MET A 83 1.84 9.53 -17.41
CA MET A 83 1.66 9.42 -15.97
C MET A 83 0.20 9.16 -15.60
N ILE A 84 -0.76 9.68 -16.38
CA ILE A 84 -2.19 9.46 -16.14
C ILE A 84 -2.61 8.20 -16.89
N PRO A 85 -3.07 7.14 -16.20
CA PRO A 85 -3.54 5.94 -16.89
C PRO A 85 -4.78 6.25 -17.73
N SER A 86 -4.78 5.80 -18.99
CA SER A 86 -5.99 5.74 -19.81
C SER A 86 -7.02 4.76 -19.23
N ASN A 87 -6.55 3.69 -18.60
CA ASN A 87 -7.35 2.70 -17.91
C ASN A 87 -6.63 2.20 -16.64
N PRO A 88 -7.13 2.52 -15.43
CA PRO A 88 -6.53 2.07 -14.16
C PRO A 88 -6.46 0.54 -14.01
N VAL A 89 -7.45 -0.18 -14.53
CA VAL A 89 -7.50 -1.66 -14.46
C VAL A 89 -6.42 -2.26 -15.34
N GLU A 90 -6.23 -1.70 -16.53
CA GLU A 90 -5.16 -2.14 -17.44
C GLU A 90 -3.77 -1.88 -16.83
N ALA A 91 -3.56 -0.71 -16.21
CA ALA A 91 -2.32 -0.38 -15.51
C ALA A 91 -2.04 -1.36 -14.36
N MET A 92 -3.08 -1.78 -13.61
CA MET A 92 -2.96 -2.79 -12.56
C MET A 92 -2.61 -4.18 -13.10
N VAL A 93 -3.15 -4.56 -14.26
CA VAL A 93 -2.85 -5.85 -14.91
C VAL A 93 -1.43 -5.87 -15.48
N LYS A 94 -0.99 -4.78 -16.11
CA LYS A 94 0.35 -4.64 -16.68
C LYS A 94 1.42 -4.38 -15.62
N GLY A 95 1.03 -3.89 -14.45
CA GLY A 95 1.95 -3.55 -13.36
C GLY A 95 2.68 -2.22 -13.58
N ASP A 96 2.04 -1.27 -14.27
CA ASP A 96 2.60 0.05 -14.55
C ASP A 96 2.59 0.93 -13.28
N MET A 97 3.65 0.78 -12.48
CA MET A 97 3.75 1.36 -11.12
C MET A 97 3.51 2.86 -11.07
N LEU A 98 4.06 3.63 -12.02
CA LEU A 98 3.89 5.09 -12.06
C LEU A 98 2.41 5.48 -12.20
N GLN A 99 1.69 4.81 -13.10
CA GLN A 99 0.28 5.07 -13.35
C GLN A 99 -0.59 4.66 -12.17
N ILE A 100 -0.28 3.52 -11.54
CA ILE A 100 -0.97 3.04 -10.34
C ILE A 100 -0.79 4.05 -9.18
N ILE A 101 0.44 4.55 -8.95
CA ILE A 101 0.73 5.53 -7.90
C ILE A 101 -0.06 6.83 -8.13
N VAL A 102 -0.10 7.32 -9.37
CA VAL A 102 -0.79 8.58 -9.70
C VAL A 102 -2.29 8.43 -9.56
N PHE A 103 -2.86 7.32 -10.03
CA PHE A 103 -4.27 7.00 -9.80
C PHE A 103 -4.59 6.90 -8.31
N ALA A 104 -3.77 6.19 -7.53
CA ALA A 104 -3.94 6.03 -6.08
C ALA A 104 -3.90 7.38 -5.35
N LEU A 105 -2.99 8.27 -5.73
CA LEU A 105 -2.90 9.63 -5.18
C LEU A 105 -4.16 10.45 -5.46
N ILE A 106 -4.62 10.47 -6.72
CA ILE A 106 -5.83 11.21 -7.11
C ILE A 106 -7.06 10.64 -6.40
N PHE A 107 -7.15 9.31 -6.31
CA PHE A 107 -8.25 8.62 -5.65
C PHE A 107 -8.25 8.88 -4.14
N GLY A 108 -7.09 8.80 -3.47
CA GLY A 108 -6.95 9.14 -2.05
C GLY A 108 -7.28 10.61 -1.74
N ILE A 109 -6.84 11.55 -2.58
CA ILE A 109 -7.22 12.96 -2.46
C ILE A 109 -8.73 13.13 -2.65
N SER A 110 -9.33 12.42 -3.60
CA SER A 110 -10.77 12.47 -3.85
C SER A 110 -11.57 11.97 -2.65
N ILE A 111 -11.15 10.87 -2.02
CA ILE A 111 -11.76 10.37 -0.78
C ILE A 111 -11.66 11.41 0.33
N THR A 112 -10.49 12.02 0.49
CA THR A 112 -10.25 13.09 1.49
C THR A 112 -11.19 14.28 1.28
N LEU A 113 -11.46 14.64 0.02
CA LEU A 113 -12.38 15.73 -0.34
C LEU A 113 -13.86 15.39 -0.10
N VAL A 114 -14.24 14.13 -0.27
CA VAL A 114 -15.62 13.66 -0.04
C VAL A 114 -15.96 13.58 1.46
N GLY A 115 -14.97 13.40 2.32
CA GLY A 115 -15.13 13.42 3.78
C GLY A 115 -15.88 12.20 4.31
N ASP A 116 -16.76 12.41 5.29
CA ASP A 116 -17.37 11.33 6.09
C ASP A 116 -18.10 10.26 5.27
N LYS A 117 -18.66 10.63 4.11
CA LYS A 117 -19.38 9.69 3.22
C LYS A 117 -18.48 8.67 2.53
N ALA A 118 -17.16 8.91 2.47
CA ALA A 118 -16.20 8.02 1.83
C ALA A 118 -15.32 7.27 2.84
N LYS A 119 -15.52 7.46 4.15
CA LYS A 119 -14.78 6.77 5.21
C LYS A 119 -14.89 5.24 5.10
N GLY A 120 -16.02 4.73 4.60
CA GLY A 120 -16.19 3.30 4.39
C GLY A 120 -15.26 2.68 3.35
N LEU A 121 -14.78 3.43 2.36
CA LEU A 121 -13.82 2.91 1.39
C LEU A 121 -12.41 2.72 1.95
N LEU A 122 -12.07 3.43 3.04
CA LEU A 122 -10.76 3.37 3.70
C LEU A 122 -10.71 2.31 4.81
N ASN A 123 -11.82 2.13 5.51
CA ASN A 123 -11.89 1.33 6.73
C ASN A 123 -12.21 -0.16 6.50
N ILE A 124 -12.34 -0.61 5.25
CA ILE A 124 -12.56 -2.04 4.93
C ILE A 124 -11.32 -2.90 5.27
N TYR A 125 -10.15 -2.28 5.55
CA TYR A 125 -8.91 -3.00 5.83
C TYR A 125 -8.52 -2.99 7.31
N GLU A 126 -8.74 -4.13 7.98
CA GLU A 126 -8.29 -4.41 9.36
C GLU A 126 -6.78 -4.72 9.40
N ASN A 127 -5.92 -3.77 9.02
CA ASN A 127 -4.45 -3.95 9.04
C ASN A 127 -3.73 -2.76 9.68
N CYS A 128 -2.43 -2.92 9.93
CA CYS A 128 -1.59 -1.91 10.60
C CYS A 128 -1.32 -0.65 9.76
N SER A 129 -1.70 -0.63 8.49
CA SER A 129 -1.50 0.51 7.57
C SER A 129 -2.81 1.23 7.22
N GLY A 130 -3.90 0.86 7.89
CA GLY A 130 -5.21 1.46 7.71
C GLY A 130 -5.93 1.57 9.06
N ALA A 131 -7.04 0.86 9.19
CA ALA A 131 -8.04 1.08 10.22
C ALA A 131 -7.50 0.97 11.67
N LYS A 132 -6.46 0.16 11.93
CA LYS A 132 -5.89 0.00 13.28
C LYS A 132 -5.15 1.23 13.81
N ASP A 133 -4.46 1.97 12.94
CA ASP A 133 -3.64 3.11 13.38
C ASP A 133 -4.53 4.34 13.67
N GLU A 134 -5.62 4.48 12.92
CA GLU A 134 -6.55 5.62 13.01
C GLU A 134 -7.70 5.45 14.01
N SER A 135 -8.05 4.20 14.38
CA SER A 135 -9.21 3.93 15.24
C SER A 135 -9.02 4.32 16.70
N LEU A 136 -7.77 4.47 17.16
CA LEU A 136 -7.44 4.78 18.55
C LEU A 136 -6.52 6.00 18.61
N LEU A 137 -7.12 7.18 18.83
CA LEU A 137 -6.41 8.42 19.09
C LEU A 137 -5.85 8.46 20.51
N VAL A 138 -4.75 9.20 20.69
CA VAL A 138 -4.12 9.40 21.99
C VAL A 138 -4.95 10.40 22.79
N ASP A 139 -5.20 10.08 24.06
CA ASP A 139 -5.87 10.98 24.99
C ASP A 139 -4.93 12.15 25.35
N GLU A 140 -5.34 13.38 25.01
CA GLU A 140 -4.53 14.58 25.22
C GLU A 140 -4.66 15.14 26.65
N GLU A 141 -5.58 14.63 27.47
CA GLU A 141 -5.81 15.11 28.83
C GLU A 141 -5.00 14.36 29.89
N LYS A 142 -4.46 13.18 29.56
CA LYS A 142 -3.67 12.35 30.47
C LYS A 142 -2.19 12.72 30.45
N ASP A 143 -1.44 12.17 31.42
CA ASP A 143 0.02 12.20 31.34
C ASP A 143 0.48 11.60 30.00
N PRO A 144 1.39 12.24 29.25
CA PRO A 144 1.77 11.79 27.92
C PRO A 144 2.32 10.36 27.87
N VAL A 145 3.03 9.91 28.90
CA VAL A 145 3.61 8.56 28.94
C VAL A 145 2.49 7.53 29.13
N ASP A 146 1.57 7.80 30.04
CA ASP A 146 0.42 6.93 30.28
C ASP A 146 -0.51 6.88 29.07
N ALA A 147 -0.80 8.03 28.45
CA ALA A 147 -1.65 8.15 27.26
C ALA A 147 -1.10 7.35 26.08
N LEU A 148 0.20 7.49 25.79
CA LEU A 148 0.85 6.74 24.72
C LEU A 148 0.92 5.25 25.01
N THR A 149 1.19 4.88 26.26
CA THR A 149 1.25 3.47 26.70
C THR A 149 -0.12 2.81 26.54
N GLU A 150 -1.18 3.47 26.98
CA GLU A 150 -2.54 2.95 26.86
C GLU A 150 -2.95 2.80 25.40
N ARG A 151 -2.70 3.81 24.56
CA ARG A 151 -2.97 3.74 23.11
C ARG A 151 -2.22 2.58 22.46
N TYR A 152 -0.95 2.39 22.82
CA TYR A 152 -0.14 1.30 22.28
C TYR A 152 -0.67 -0.09 22.69
N LEU A 153 -1.02 -0.27 23.97
CA LEU A 153 -1.55 -1.55 24.48
C LEU A 153 -2.94 -1.88 23.96
N ARG A 154 -3.74 -0.87 23.63
CA ARG A 154 -5.10 -1.05 23.07
C ARG A 154 -5.11 -1.35 21.58
N THR A 155 -3.97 -1.27 20.89
CA THR A 155 -3.88 -1.58 19.46
C THR A 155 -4.29 -3.04 19.22
N ALA A 156 -5.25 -3.24 18.31
CA ALA A 156 -5.81 -4.54 17.92
C ALA A 156 -4.82 -5.41 17.10
N CYS A 157 -3.63 -5.71 17.63
CA CYS A 157 -2.58 -6.46 16.96
C CYS A 157 -2.52 -7.91 17.47
N ALA A 158 -2.39 -8.88 16.55
CA ALA A 158 -2.22 -10.30 16.89
C ALA A 158 -0.97 -10.62 17.74
N CYS A 159 -0.03 -9.67 17.86
CA CYS A 159 1.13 -9.81 18.74
C CYS A 159 0.78 -9.57 20.22
N MET A 160 -0.34 -8.94 20.52
CA MET A 160 -0.86 -8.79 21.88
C MET A 160 -1.62 -10.05 22.27
N SER A 161 -1.59 -10.42 23.56
CA SER A 161 -2.36 -11.56 24.06
C SER A 161 -2.78 -11.33 25.52
N PRO A 162 -4.07 -11.48 25.86
CA PRO A 162 -5.19 -11.76 24.96
C PRO A 162 -5.52 -10.53 24.07
N ASN A 163 -5.98 -10.77 22.83
CA ASN A 163 -6.27 -9.71 21.85
C ASN A 163 -7.77 -9.64 21.53
N ASP A 164 -8.56 -9.32 22.55
CA ASP A 164 -10.02 -9.20 22.43
C ASP A 164 -10.39 -7.93 21.67
N ASN A 165 -9.55 -6.89 21.77
CA ASN A 165 -9.65 -5.63 21.03
C ASN A 165 -9.81 -5.85 19.52
N ARG A 166 -9.15 -6.86 18.93
CA ARG A 166 -9.29 -7.17 17.51
C ARG A 166 -10.66 -7.71 17.15
N ILE A 167 -11.26 -8.53 18.02
CA ILE A 167 -12.60 -9.06 17.79
C ILE A 167 -13.62 -7.95 17.89
N GLU A 168 -13.54 -7.12 18.95
CA GLU A 168 -14.42 -5.96 19.12
C GLU A 168 -14.32 -4.98 17.93
N TYR A 169 -13.09 -4.75 17.46
CA TYR A 169 -12.88 -3.87 16.32
C TYR A 169 -13.42 -4.46 15.02
N LEU A 170 -13.22 -5.76 14.79
CA LEU A 170 -13.78 -6.45 13.63
C LEU A 170 -15.32 -6.51 13.69
N ASP A 171 -15.90 -6.69 14.88
CA ASP A 171 -17.34 -6.64 15.13
C ASP A 171 -17.94 -5.30 14.69
N TYR A 172 -17.31 -4.20 15.13
CA TYR A 172 -17.65 -2.85 14.73
C TYR A 172 -17.54 -2.64 13.21
N LEU A 173 -16.42 -3.04 12.60
CA LEU A 173 -16.21 -2.86 11.15
C LEU A 173 -17.23 -3.63 10.31
N ILE A 174 -17.58 -4.86 10.72
CA ILE A 174 -18.57 -5.69 10.02
C ILE A 174 -19.94 -5.02 10.04
N ASP A 175 -20.37 -4.50 11.20
CA ASP A 175 -21.70 -3.92 11.37
C ASP A 175 -21.79 -2.52 10.74
N GLU A 176 -20.78 -1.67 10.95
CA GLU A 176 -20.75 -0.29 10.44
C GLU A 176 -20.72 -0.25 8.91
N TYR A 177 -20.04 -1.21 8.28
CA TYR A 177 -19.90 -1.26 6.82
C TYR A 177 -20.82 -2.27 6.14
N GLU A 178 -21.73 -2.91 6.88
CA GLU A 178 -22.66 -3.92 6.36
C GLU A 178 -21.95 -4.93 5.44
N VAL A 179 -20.81 -5.46 5.90
CA VAL A 179 -19.93 -6.31 5.08
C VAL A 179 -20.63 -7.64 4.77
N ASP A 180 -20.50 -8.15 3.54
CA ASP A 180 -21.10 -9.44 3.14
C ASP A 180 -20.21 -10.66 3.44
N GLY A 181 -18.89 -10.46 3.55
CA GLY A 181 -17.95 -11.55 3.84
C GLY A 181 -16.55 -11.05 4.22
N VAL A 182 -15.83 -11.86 5.00
CA VAL A 182 -14.50 -11.50 5.50
C VAL A 182 -13.41 -12.32 4.80
N VAL A 183 -12.46 -11.64 4.17
CA VAL A 183 -11.26 -12.25 3.60
C VAL A 183 -10.05 -11.87 4.45
N GLU A 184 -9.49 -12.83 5.19
CA GLU A 184 -8.27 -12.62 5.97
C GLU A 184 -7.04 -13.03 5.16
N VAL A 185 -6.17 -12.08 4.86
CA VAL A 185 -4.91 -12.30 4.14
C VAL A 185 -3.74 -12.27 5.11
N ILE A 186 -3.03 -13.39 5.21
CA ILE A 186 -1.92 -13.61 6.12
C ILE A 186 -0.65 -13.80 5.30
N LEU A 187 0.38 -13.03 5.62
CA LEU A 187 1.69 -13.23 4.99
C LEU A 187 2.31 -14.52 5.51
N GLN A 188 2.92 -15.29 4.61
CA GLN A 188 3.67 -16.49 4.97
C GLN A 188 4.73 -16.13 6.03
N ALA A 189 4.82 -16.95 7.08
CA ALA A 189 5.62 -16.72 8.30
C ALA A 189 5.07 -15.68 9.31
N CYS A 190 3.88 -15.13 9.10
CA CYS A 190 3.20 -14.29 10.09
C CYS A 190 2.46 -15.16 11.13
N HIS A 191 3.21 -15.81 12.02
CA HIS A 191 2.68 -16.82 12.95
C HIS A 191 1.58 -16.32 13.88
N THR A 192 1.71 -15.10 14.41
CA THR A 192 0.74 -14.54 15.37
C THR A 192 -0.64 -14.41 14.76
N TYR A 193 -0.75 -13.80 13.58
CA TYR A 193 -2.00 -13.74 12.82
C TYR A 193 -2.48 -15.13 12.37
N ASN A 194 -1.57 -16.03 11.99
CA ASN A 194 -1.95 -17.38 11.58
C ASN A 194 -2.60 -18.17 12.73
N VAL A 195 -2.03 -18.09 13.94
CA VAL A 195 -2.59 -18.72 15.14
C VAL A 195 -3.92 -18.06 15.54
N GLU A 196 -3.99 -16.72 15.51
CA GLU A 196 -5.20 -16.00 15.89
C GLU A 196 -6.36 -16.18 14.90
N SER A 197 -6.06 -16.44 13.62
CA SER A 197 -7.08 -16.57 12.57
C SER A 197 -8.14 -17.65 12.86
N ASP A 198 -7.82 -18.68 13.63
CA ASP A 198 -8.82 -19.69 14.02
C ASP A 198 -9.89 -19.09 14.94
N ARG A 199 -9.48 -18.19 15.84
CA ARG A 199 -10.40 -17.45 16.73
C ARG A 199 -11.26 -16.46 15.94
N ILE A 200 -10.65 -15.76 14.98
CA ILE A 200 -11.37 -14.85 14.06
C ILE A 200 -12.38 -15.61 13.21
N LYS A 201 -11.98 -16.75 12.63
CA LYS A 201 -12.86 -17.63 11.85
C LYS A 201 -14.08 -18.07 12.66
N ILE A 202 -13.88 -18.49 13.91
CA ILE A 202 -14.96 -18.89 14.81
C ILE A 202 -15.91 -17.72 15.03
N PHE A 203 -15.38 -16.54 15.35
CA PHE A 203 -16.18 -15.34 15.55
C PHE A 203 -17.01 -14.99 14.30
N VAL A 204 -16.38 -14.89 13.11
CA VAL A 204 -17.09 -14.51 11.87
C VAL A 204 -18.14 -15.56 11.48
N LYS A 205 -17.82 -16.86 11.55
CA LYS A 205 -18.76 -17.91 11.13
C LYS A 205 -19.86 -18.19 12.13
N ASN A 206 -19.56 -18.17 13.44
CA ASN A 206 -20.52 -18.59 14.45
C ASN A 206 -21.31 -17.39 15.00
N ASN A 207 -20.64 -16.27 15.26
CA ASN A 207 -21.28 -15.10 15.88
C ASN A 207 -21.93 -14.23 14.80
N LYS A 208 -21.18 -13.83 13.77
CA LYS A 208 -21.71 -12.99 12.67
C LYS A 208 -22.46 -13.78 11.59
N LYS A 209 -22.27 -15.11 11.54
CA LYS A 209 -22.89 -16.01 10.54
C LYS A 209 -22.60 -15.63 9.10
N MET A 210 -21.37 -15.15 8.84
CA MET A 210 -20.95 -14.68 7.53
C MET A 210 -19.90 -15.61 6.88
N PRO A 211 -19.79 -15.59 5.55
CA PRO A 211 -18.69 -16.20 4.81
C PRO A 211 -17.32 -15.67 5.28
N TYR A 212 -16.38 -16.59 5.46
CA TYR A 212 -15.00 -16.29 5.85
C TYR A 212 -14.00 -17.08 5.01
N LEU A 213 -13.01 -16.40 4.45
CA LEU A 213 -11.91 -16.97 3.67
C LEU A 213 -10.56 -16.58 4.27
N LYS A 214 -9.77 -17.58 4.66
CA LYS A 214 -8.36 -17.41 5.07
C LYS A 214 -7.42 -17.66 3.90
N ILE A 215 -6.57 -16.70 3.57
CA ILE A 215 -5.53 -16.79 2.55
C ILE A 215 -4.18 -16.65 3.23
N GLU A 216 -3.29 -17.63 3.07
CA GLU A 216 -1.88 -17.49 3.41
C GLU A 216 -1.07 -17.40 2.10
N THR A 217 -0.24 -16.38 1.95
CA THR A 217 0.45 -16.06 0.69
C THR A 217 1.76 -15.31 0.93
N ASP A 218 2.66 -15.29 -0.06
CA ASP A 218 3.90 -14.54 -0.05
C ASP A 218 3.95 -13.52 -1.21
N TYR A 219 5.04 -12.77 -1.32
CA TYR A 219 5.19 -11.78 -2.40
C TYR A 219 5.48 -12.42 -3.78
N SER A 220 5.57 -13.74 -3.88
CA SER A 220 5.84 -14.43 -5.13
C SER A 220 4.59 -14.46 -6.03
N LYS A 221 4.74 -15.04 -7.23
CA LYS A 221 3.63 -15.26 -8.16
C LYS A 221 3.20 -16.72 -8.24
N LYS A 222 3.73 -17.59 -7.37
CA LYS A 222 3.59 -19.04 -7.49
C LYS A 222 2.17 -19.54 -7.22
N ASP A 223 1.45 -18.86 -6.34
CA ASP A 223 0.12 -19.21 -5.85
C ASP A 223 -1.02 -18.45 -6.56
N LEU A 224 -0.71 -17.55 -7.50
CA LEU A 224 -1.66 -16.62 -8.09
C LEU A 224 -2.86 -17.31 -8.76
N GLY A 225 -2.62 -18.44 -9.43
CA GLY A 225 -3.70 -19.25 -10.03
C GLY A 225 -4.62 -19.85 -8.97
N GLN A 226 -4.07 -20.39 -7.88
CA GLN A 226 -4.83 -20.96 -6.77
C GLN A 226 -5.63 -19.88 -6.04
N LEU A 227 -5.01 -18.72 -5.76
CA LEU A 227 -5.66 -17.60 -5.11
C LEU A 227 -6.84 -17.08 -5.93
N LYS A 228 -6.67 -16.95 -7.25
CA LYS A 228 -7.72 -16.49 -8.15
C LYS A 228 -8.96 -17.37 -8.04
N THR A 229 -8.83 -18.68 -8.19
CA THR A 229 -9.98 -19.61 -8.11
C THR A 229 -10.64 -19.60 -6.73
N ARG A 230 -9.87 -19.49 -5.65
CA ARG A 230 -10.41 -19.44 -4.29
C ARG A 230 -11.20 -18.16 -4.01
N VAL A 231 -10.72 -17.02 -4.51
CA VAL A 231 -11.39 -15.72 -4.35
C VAL A 231 -12.64 -15.67 -5.23
N GLU A 232 -12.57 -16.15 -6.48
CA GLU A 232 -13.74 -16.23 -7.37
C GLU A 232 -14.84 -17.08 -6.74
N ALA A 233 -14.51 -18.29 -6.28
CA ALA A 233 -15.47 -19.17 -5.60
C ALA A 233 -16.04 -18.55 -4.31
N PHE A 234 -15.25 -17.74 -3.59
CA PHE A 234 -15.74 -17.06 -2.39
C PHE A 234 -16.72 -15.94 -2.74
N ILE A 235 -16.44 -15.15 -3.77
CA ILE A 235 -17.33 -14.09 -4.25
C ILE A 235 -18.65 -14.68 -4.76
N GLU A 236 -18.62 -15.83 -5.44
CA GLU A 236 -19.84 -16.53 -5.88
C GLU A 236 -20.71 -17.06 -4.72
N MET A 237 -20.16 -17.16 -3.51
CA MET A 237 -20.90 -17.60 -2.31
C MET A 237 -21.55 -16.45 -1.52
N LEU A 238 -21.18 -15.19 -1.81
CA LEU A 238 -21.76 -13.99 -1.18
C LEU A 238 -23.10 -13.66 -1.84
#